data_AF-A0A0F9DF59-F1
#
_entry.id   AF-A0A0F9DF59-F1
#
_cell.length_a   1.000
_cell.length_b   1.000
_cell.length_c   1.000
_cell.angle_alpha   90.00
_cell.angle_beta   90.00
_cell.angle_gamma   90.00
#
_symmetry.space_group_name_H-M   'P 1'
#
loop_
_entity.id
_entity.type
_entity.pdbx_description
1 polymer ?
#
loop_
_entity_poly.entity_id
_entity_poly.type
_entity_poly.pdbx_seq_one_letter_code
_entity_poly.pdbx_strand_id
1 'polypeptide(L)'
;MAKKSLLNQRRDRIRQWFANCDPKDTQVRDALKRAAKMIWERQTVAEQDAAVTTDDNGIGYNGYDAQFASRIINWKGTLTERMALGARKMLRKYARQLAEIALRREVQE
;
A
#
# COMPACT_ATOMS: atom_id res chain seq x y z
N MET A 1 -1.38 -21.77 15.15
CA MET A 1 -0.26 -20.84 15.45
C MET A 1 0.60 -20.47 14.23
N ALA A 2 0.77 -21.34 13.22
CA ALA A 2 1.61 -21.07 12.03
C ALA A 2 1.21 -19.83 11.18
N LYS A 3 -0.09 -19.59 10.92
CA LYS A 3 -0.55 -18.46 10.09
C LYS A 3 -0.19 -17.07 10.65
N LYS A 4 -0.23 -16.88 11.98
CA LYS A 4 0.18 -15.63 12.63
C LYS A 4 1.68 -15.38 12.50
N SER A 5 2.49 -16.43 12.58
CA SER A 5 3.95 -16.35 12.39
C SER A 5 4.29 -15.92 10.96
N LEU A 6 3.65 -16.55 9.96
CA LEU A 6 3.88 -16.22 8.55
C LEU A 6 3.47 -14.77 8.21
N LEU A 7 2.32 -14.30 8.71
CA LEU A 7 1.87 -12.92 8.52
C LEU A 7 2.88 -11.91 9.08
N ASN A 8 3.40 -12.15 10.29
CA ASN A 8 4.40 -11.28 10.90
C ASN A 8 5.69 -11.25 10.09
N GLN A 9 6.21 -12.41 9.67
CA GLN A 9 7.39 -12.50 8.81
C GLN A 9 7.21 -11.73 7.50
N ARG A 10 6.05 -11.89 6.85
CA ARG A 10 5.72 -11.21 5.59
C ARG A 10 5.65 -9.69 5.78
N ARG A 11 4.96 -9.25 6.83
CA ARG A 11 4.87 -7.83 7.21
C ARG A 11 6.25 -7.23 7.44
N ASP A 12 7.12 -7.94 8.14
CA ASP A 12 8.45 -7.43 8.49
C ASP A 12 9.36 -7.35 7.26
N ARG A 13 9.30 -8.33 6.34
CA ARG A 13 9.95 -8.25 5.03
C ARG A 13 9.47 -7.05 4.21
N ILE A 14 8.16 -6.82 4.15
CA ILE A 14 7.58 -5.66 3.44
C ILE A 14 8.06 -4.34 4.07
N ARG A 15 8.10 -4.25 5.41
CA ARG A 15 8.61 -3.07 6.12
C ARG A 15 10.09 -2.82 5.83
N GLN A 16 10.91 -3.86 5.81
CA GLN A 16 12.33 -3.78 5.46
C GLN A 16 12.51 -3.33 4.02
N TRP A 17 11.72 -3.88 3.09
CA TRP A 17 11.74 -3.44 1.68
C TRP A 17 11.45 -1.94 1.56
N PHE A 18 10.41 -1.43 2.21
CA PHE A 18 10.13 0.02 2.22
C PHE A 18 11.20 0.86 2.91
N ALA A 19 11.95 0.29 3.86
CA ALA A 19 13.04 1.02 4.51
C ALA A 19 14.25 1.20 3.58
N ASN A 20 14.50 0.21 2.73
CA ASN A 20 15.73 0.09 1.94
C ASN A 20 15.56 0.39 0.45
N CYS A 21 14.33 0.46 -0.07
CA CYS A 21 14.12 0.68 -1.50
C CYS A 21 14.54 2.10 -1.93
N ASP A 22 15.17 2.19 -3.11
CA ASP A 22 15.65 3.44 -3.70
C ASP A 22 14.57 4.06 -4.61
N PRO A 23 13.98 5.22 -4.24
CA PRO A 23 12.97 5.89 -5.05
C PRO A 23 13.50 6.46 -6.38
N LYS A 24 14.82 6.46 -6.61
CA LYS A 24 15.41 6.83 -7.91
C LYS A 24 15.20 5.74 -8.95
N ASP A 25 15.11 4.48 -8.53
CA ASP A 25 14.82 3.36 -9.42
C ASP A 25 13.35 3.40 -9.89
N THR A 26 13.15 3.47 -11.20
CA THR A 26 11.83 3.45 -11.85
C THR A 26 11.01 2.21 -11.48
N GLN A 27 11.63 1.04 -11.37
CA GLN A 27 10.94 -0.20 -11.01
C GLN A 27 10.40 -0.14 -9.58
N VAL A 28 11.18 0.45 -8.65
CA VAL A 28 10.75 0.70 -7.28
C VAL A 28 9.57 1.66 -7.26
N ARG A 29 9.60 2.72 -8.07
CA ARG A 29 8.52 3.69 -8.17
C ARG A 29 7.22 3.06 -8.67
N ASP A 30 7.29 2.19 -9.66
CA ASP A 30 6.15 1.43 -10.15
C ASP A 30 5.63 0.43 -9.10
N ALA A 31 6.55 -0.23 -8.37
CA ALA A 31 6.18 -1.12 -7.27
C ALA A 31 5.46 -0.37 -6.14
N LEU A 32 5.91 0.84 -5.79
CA LEU A 32 5.25 1.70 -4.81
C LEU A 32 3.83 2.09 -5.26
N LYS A 33 3.66 2.43 -6.54
CA LYS A 33 2.34 2.74 -7.10
C LYS A 33 1.42 1.53 -7.08
N ARG A 34 1.91 0.34 -7.45
CA ARG A 34 1.14 -0.91 -7.38
C ARG A 34 0.72 -1.24 -5.95
N ALA A 35 1.63 -1.13 -4.99
CA ALA A 35 1.32 -1.35 -3.58
C ALA A 35 0.26 -0.37 -3.08
N ALA A 36 0.31 0.90 -3.51
CA ALA A 36 -0.72 1.86 -3.17
C ALA A 36 -2.09 1.47 -3.75
N LYS A 37 -2.12 1.07 -5.03
CA LYS A 37 -3.34 0.59 -5.67
C LYS A 37 -3.95 -0.62 -4.96
N MET A 38 -3.14 -1.58 -4.53
CA MET A 38 -3.62 -2.78 -3.82
C MET A 38 -4.33 -2.45 -2.49
N ILE A 39 -3.90 -1.40 -1.78
CA ILE A 39 -4.59 -0.94 -0.57
C ILE A 39 -5.90 -0.22 -0.92
N TRP A 40 -5.87 0.63 -1.95
CA TRP A 40 -7.05 1.34 -2.42
C TRP A 40 -8.15 0.40 -2.89
N GLU A 41 -7.81 -0.69 -3.59
CA GLU A 41 -8.74 -1.73 -4.01
C GLU A 41 -9.47 -2.42 -2.84
N ARG A 42 -9.01 -2.24 -1.59
CA ARG A 42 -9.71 -2.74 -0.39
C ARG A 42 -10.65 -1.72 0.26
N GLN A 43 -10.60 -0.44 -0.13
CA GLN A 43 -11.60 0.54 0.30
C GLN A 43 -12.96 0.22 -0.34
N THR A 44 -14.05 0.58 0.32
CA THR A 44 -15.39 0.47 -0.27
C THR A 44 -15.51 1.41 -1.48
N VAL A 45 -16.46 1.14 -2.40
CA VAL A 45 -16.69 2.00 -3.57
C VAL A 45 -16.99 3.45 -3.15
N ALA A 46 -17.76 3.64 -2.09
CA ALA A 46 -18.07 4.96 -1.54
C ALA A 46 -16.81 5.71 -1.04
N GLU A 47 -15.88 5.02 -0.39
CA GLU A 47 -14.61 5.61 0.09
C GLU A 47 -13.62 5.89 -1.04
N GLN A 48 -13.66 5.07 -2.10
CA GLN A 48 -12.89 5.28 -3.32
C GLN A 48 -13.34 6.54 -4.05
N ASP A 49 -14.66 6.73 -4.20
CA ASP A 49 -15.26 7.86 -4.90
C ASP A 49 -15.13 9.17 -4.12
N ALA A 50 -15.25 9.11 -2.79
CA ALA A 50 -15.15 10.30 -1.95
C ALA A 50 -13.69 10.70 -1.63
N ALA A 51 -12.72 9.79 -1.82
CA ALA A 51 -11.34 9.92 -1.33
C ALA A 51 -11.25 10.22 0.18
N VAL A 52 -12.28 9.82 0.94
CA VAL A 52 -12.37 9.95 2.40
C VAL A 52 -12.74 8.58 2.97
N THR A 53 -12.15 8.25 4.12
CA THR A 53 -12.49 7.03 4.85
C THR A 53 -13.59 7.38 5.84
N THR A 54 -14.77 6.81 5.66
CA THR A 54 -15.93 7.06 6.53
C THR A 54 -16.17 5.91 7.50
N ASP A 55 -15.70 4.70 7.18
CA ASP A 55 -15.82 3.53 8.03
C ASP A 55 -14.50 3.21 8.75
N ASP A 56 -14.51 3.21 10.08
CA ASP A 56 -13.37 2.79 10.92
C ASP A 56 -13.28 1.24 11.00
N ASN A 57 -13.13 0.59 9.84
CA ASN A 57 -13.04 -0.88 9.75
C ASN A 57 -11.57 -1.39 9.72
N GLY A 58 -10.59 -0.47 9.74
CA GLY A 58 -9.17 -0.78 9.71
C GLY A 58 -8.64 -1.31 8.36
N ILE A 59 -9.42 -1.17 7.29
CA ILE A 59 -9.11 -1.62 5.92
C ILE A 59 -9.00 -0.39 5.00
N GLY A 60 -8.01 -0.38 4.12
CA GLY A 60 -7.77 0.74 3.22
C GLY A 60 -6.86 1.81 3.85
N TYR A 61 -6.97 3.04 3.36
CA TYR A 61 -6.24 4.19 3.89
C TYR A 61 -6.92 4.75 5.14
N ASN A 62 -6.25 5.63 5.88
CA ASN A 62 -6.93 6.55 6.80
C ASN A 62 -7.25 7.85 6.07
N GLY A 63 -8.15 8.67 6.62
CA GLY A 63 -8.59 9.91 5.96
C GLY A 63 -7.46 10.88 5.63
N TYR A 64 -6.39 10.90 6.42
CA TYR A 64 -5.21 11.73 6.18
C TYR A 64 -4.41 11.26 4.94
N ASP A 65 -4.18 9.96 4.83
CA ASP A 65 -3.38 9.37 3.75
C ASP A 65 -4.21 9.16 2.46
N ALA A 66 -5.54 9.08 2.55
CA ALA A 66 -6.45 8.82 1.42
C ALA A 66 -6.33 9.85 0.29
N GLN A 67 -6.19 11.13 0.63
CA GLN A 67 -6.01 12.21 -0.36
C GLN A 67 -4.71 12.03 -1.16
N PHE A 68 -3.60 11.74 -0.47
CA PHE A 68 -2.31 11.54 -1.12
C PHE A 68 -2.24 10.23 -1.89
N ALA A 69 -2.85 9.16 -1.37
CA ALA A 69 -3.00 7.89 -2.06
C ALA A 69 -3.76 8.05 -3.38
N SER A 70 -4.88 8.78 -3.37
CA SER A 70 -5.67 9.08 -4.57
C SER A 70 -4.83 9.80 -5.63
N ARG A 71 -3.99 10.75 -5.23
CA ARG A 71 -3.06 11.43 -6.15
C ARG A 71 -2.02 10.48 -6.75
N ILE A 72 -1.49 9.53 -5.97
CA ILE A 72 -0.53 8.52 -6.45
C ILE A 72 -1.19 7.58 -7.48
N ILE A 73 -2.41 7.13 -7.19
CA ILE A 73 -3.11 6.13 -8.00
C ILE A 73 -3.55 6.73 -9.34
N ASN A 74 -4.10 7.94 -9.31
CA ASN A 74 -4.53 8.66 -10.50
C ASN A 74 -3.37 9.29 -11.31
N TRP A 75 -2.14 9.23 -10.80
CA TRP A 75 -0.98 9.71 -11.54
C TRP A 75 -0.81 8.94 -12.85
N LYS A 76 -0.62 9.62 -13.98
CA LYS A 76 -0.34 8.97 -15.26
C LYS A 76 1.15 8.64 -15.35
N GLY A 77 1.47 7.40 -15.73
CA GLY A 77 2.86 6.91 -15.82
C GLY A 77 3.50 6.59 -14.47
N THR A 78 4.83 6.55 -14.45
CA THR A 78 5.65 6.29 -13.25
C THR A 78 5.65 7.50 -12.32
N LEU A 79 5.69 7.25 -11.01
CA LEU A 79 5.76 8.32 -10.01
C LEU A 79 7.03 9.16 -10.17
N THR A 80 6.92 10.45 -9.84
CA THR A 80 8.12 11.26 -9.62
C THR A 80 8.87 10.78 -8.38
N GLU A 81 10.17 11.03 -8.28
CA GLU A 81 10.96 10.65 -7.10
C GLU A 81 10.39 11.21 -5.80
N ARG A 82 9.90 12.47 -5.85
CA ARG A 82 9.24 13.12 -4.70
C ARG A 82 7.95 12.41 -4.30
N MET A 83 7.13 12.02 -5.25
CA MET A 83 5.91 11.24 -4.98
C MET A 83 6.25 9.86 -4.44
N ALA A 84 7.28 9.20 -4.98
CA ALA A 84 7.74 7.91 -4.51
C ALA A 84 8.30 7.96 -3.08
N LEU A 85 9.05 9.00 -2.72
CA LEU A 85 9.51 9.24 -1.35
C LEU A 85 8.33 9.37 -0.37
N GLY A 86 7.30 10.13 -0.76
CA GLY A 86 6.06 10.23 0.02
C GLY A 86 5.34 8.89 0.13
N ALA A 87 5.16 8.18 -1.00
CA ALA A 87 4.49 6.89 -1.07
C ALA A 87 5.18 5.86 -0.16
N ARG A 88 6.51 5.80 -0.19
CA ARG A 88 7.33 4.93 0.66
C ARG A 88 7.08 5.17 2.15
N LYS A 89 7.04 6.43 2.59
CA LYS A 89 6.76 6.79 4.00
C LYS A 89 5.34 6.39 4.40
N MET A 90 4.37 6.66 3.54
CA MET A 90 2.96 6.33 3.77
C MET A 90 2.75 4.80 3.86
N LEU A 91 3.23 4.03 2.87
CA LEU A 91 2.96 2.60 2.72
C LEU A 91 3.54 1.74 3.86
N ARG A 92 4.55 2.23 4.59
CA ARG A 92 5.06 1.55 5.79
C ARG A 92 4.00 1.33 6.86
N LYS A 93 3.03 2.24 6.99
CA LYS A 93 1.88 2.12 7.91
C LYS A 93 0.99 0.94 7.52
N TYR A 94 0.83 0.70 6.21
CA TYR A 94 -0.06 -0.29 5.62
C TYR A 94 0.62 -1.64 5.32
N ALA A 95 1.85 -1.85 5.78
CA ALA A 95 2.60 -3.09 5.53
C ALA A 95 1.88 -4.36 6.01
N ARG A 96 1.05 -4.25 7.06
CA ARG A 96 0.22 -5.36 7.51
C ARG A 96 -0.84 -5.73 6.47
N GLN A 97 -1.57 -4.74 5.96
CA GLN A 97 -2.61 -4.99 4.96
C GLN A 97 -2.01 -5.56 3.66
N LEU A 98 -0.83 -5.08 3.24
CA LEU A 98 -0.11 -5.64 2.09
C LEU A 98 0.30 -7.09 2.31
N ALA A 99 0.76 -7.44 3.51
CA ALA A 99 1.09 -8.81 3.86
C ALA A 99 -0.15 -9.72 3.80
N GLU A 100 -1.29 -9.25 4.30
CA GLU A 100 -2.57 -9.98 4.22
C GLU A 100 -3.01 -10.19 2.77
N ILE A 101 -2.87 -9.18 1.89
CA ILE A 101 -3.20 -9.31 0.46
C ILE A 101 -2.29 -10.34 -0.21
N ALA A 102 -0.98 -10.24 0.03
CA ALA A 102 -0.01 -11.16 -0.57
C ALA A 102 -0.29 -12.61 -0.18
N LEU A 103 -0.60 -12.86 1.10
CA LEU A 103 -0.94 -14.20 1.58
C LEU A 103 -2.28 -14.72 1.04
N ARG A 104 -3.25 -13.85 0.76
CA ARG A 104 -4.53 -14.27 0.16
C ARG A 104 -4.35 -14.72 -1.29
N ARG A 105 -3.50 -14.02 -2.06
CA ARG A 105 -3.23 -14.36 -3.47
C ARG A 105 -2.55 -15.72 -3.62
N GLU A 106 -1.59 -16.04 -2.76
CA GLU A 106 -0.89 -17.35 -2.77
C GLU A 106 -1.76 -18.55 -2.40
N VAL A 107 -2.96 -18.33 -1.86
CA VAL A 107 -3.90 -19.42 -1.53
C VAL A 107 -4.92 -19.63 -2.66
N GLN A 108 -4.99 -18.70 -3.62
CA GLN A 108 -5.89 -18.76 -4.77
C GLN A 108 -5.20 -19.23 -6.06
N GLU A 109 -3.87 -19.35 -6.04
CA GLU A 109 -3.04 -19.98 -7.08
C GLU A 109 -2.66 -21.40 -6.65
#